data_AF-V4K4L1-F1
#
_entry.id   AF-V4K4L1-F1
#
_cell.length_a   1.000
_cell.length_b   1.000
_cell.length_c   1.000
_cell.angle_alpha   90.00
_cell.angle_beta   90.00
_cell.angle_gamma   90.00
#
_symmetry.space_group_name_H-M   'P 1'
#
loop_
_entity.id
_entity.type
_entity.pdbx_description
1 polymer ?
#
loop_
_entity_poly.entity_id
_entity_poly.type
_entity_poly.pdbx_seq_one_letter_code
_entity_poly.pdbx_strand_id
1 'polypeptide(L)' 'MFTWNNFYPIYVLTGGGPGVPSKPIASTETFIVYAYQEAFSYNNYAFAAALSIVSTVITMVLAVIVLKFTGILEGLV' A
#
# COMPACT_ATOMS: atom_id res chain seq x y z
N MET A 1 0.63 -10.18 3.62
CA MET A 1 -0.44 -9.47 2.90
C MET A 1 -1.20 -8.50 3.76
N PHE A 2 -1.82 -8.97 4.84
CA PHE A 2 -2.68 -8.14 5.70
C PHE A 2 -2.02 -6.81 6.15
N THR A 3 -0.73 -6.84 6.50
CA THR A 3 0.02 -5.65 6.93
C THR A 3 0.41 -4.68 5.81
N TRP A 4 0.47 -5.14 4.55
CA TRP A 4 0.83 -4.29 3.41
C TRP A 4 -0.26 -3.27 3.11
N ASN A 5 -1.52 -3.71 3.09
CA ASN A 5 -2.67 -2.86 2.80
C ASN A 5 -3.31 -2.25 4.07
N ASN A 6 -2.51 -2.02 5.12
CA ASN A 6 -3.04 -1.64 6.42
C ASN A 6 -3.25 -0.13 6.52
N PHE A 7 -4.42 0.32 6.07
CA PHE A 7 -4.79 1.73 6.00
C PHE A 7 -5.19 2.33 7.35
N TYR A 8 -6.16 1.69 8.03
CA TYR A 8 -6.85 2.24 9.20
C TYR A 8 -5.94 2.75 10.34
N PRO A 9 -5.04 1.92 10.91
CA PRO A 9 -4.26 2.34 12.07
C PRO A 9 -3.32 3.49 11.74
N ILE A 10 -2.73 3.52 10.54
CA ILE A 10 -1.84 4.61 10.13
C ILE A 10 -2.64 5.90 9.93
N TYR A 11 -3.75 5.82 9.18
CA TYR A 11 -4.56 6.98 8.86
C TYR A 11 -5.20 7.61 10.10
N VAL A 12 -5.73 6.80 11.02
CA VAL A 12 -6.40 7.29 12.23
C VAL A 12 -5.42 7.81 13.28
N LEU A 13 -4.29 7.13 13.50
CA LEU A 13 -3.37 7.49 14.58
C LEU A 13 -2.46 8.67 14.21
N THR A 14 -1.99 8.71 12.96
CA THR A 14 -0.98 9.70 12.55
C THR A 14 -1.32 10.44 11.28
N GLY A 15 -2.32 9.99 10.51
CA GLY A 15 -2.64 10.55 9.20
C GLY A 15 -1.51 10.40 8.17
N GLY A 16 -0.51 9.55 8.43
CA GLY A 16 0.76 9.50 7.67
C GLY A 16 1.96 10.05 8.45
N GLY A 17 1.73 10.76 9.56
CA GLY A 17 2.76 11.28 10.46
C GLY A 17 3.15 12.73 10.17
N PRO A 18 4.05 13.33 10.97
CA PRO A 18 4.49 14.69 10.74
C PRO A 18 5.24 14.78 9.41
N GLY A 19 4.65 15.48 8.45
CA GLY A 19 5.34 15.90 7.23
C GLY A 19 6.37 16.96 7.61
N VAL A 20 7.65 16.65 7.42
CA VAL A 20 8.68 17.70 7.48
C VAL A 20 8.48 18.57 6.24
N PRO A 21 8.49 19.92 6.33
CA PRO A 21 8.30 20.81 5.18
C PRO A 21 9.26 20.51 4.01
N SER A 22 10.41 19.91 4.32
CA SER A 22 11.48 19.55 3.40
C SER A 22 11.34 18.17 2.76
N LYS A 23 10.37 17.33 3.20
CA LYS A 23 10.23 15.95 2.72
C LYS A 23 8.79 15.71 2.25
N PRO A 24 8.56 15.40 0.96
CA PRO A 24 7.23 15.15 0.41
C PRO A 24 6.59 13.83 0.90
N ILE A 25 7.26 13.08 1.78
CA ILE A 25 6.83 11.77 2.27
C ILE A 25 6.78 11.83 3.80
N ALA A 26 5.59 11.64 4.36
CA ALA A 26 5.39 11.67 5.80
C ALA A 26 6.01 10.43 6.47
N SER A 27 6.57 10.58 7.67
CA SER A 27 7.50 9.59 8.24
C SER A 27 6.87 8.22 8.57
N THR A 28 5.54 8.16 8.70
CA THR A 28 4.81 6.93 9.01
C THR A 28 3.84 6.55 7.88
N GLU A 29 3.90 7.24 6.76
CA GLU A 29 3.00 7.04 5.65
C GLU A 29 3.28 5.70 4.96
N THR A 30 2.20 4.95 4.74
CA THR A 30 2.24 3.73 3.93
C THR A 30 1.81 4.04 2.52
N PHE A 31 2.19 3.16 1.58
CA PHE A 31 1.84 3.30 0.16
C PHE A 31 0.33 3.54 -0.07
N ILE A 32 -0.52 2.88 0.72
CA ILE A 32 -1.97 3.00 0.62
C ILE A 32 -2.47 4.35 1.14
N VAL A 33 -1.90 4.83 2.24
CA VAL A 33 -2.26 6.14 2.81
C VAL A 33 -1.85 7.27 1.86
N TYR A 34 -0.70 7.13 1.20
CA TYR A 34 -0.28 8.04 0.14
C TYR A 34 -1.28 8.05 -1.03
N ALA A 35 -1.63 6.88 -1.58
CA ALA A 35 -2.61 6.79 -2.67
C ALA A 35 -4.00 7.35 -2.28
N TYR A 36 -4.41 7.17 -1.03
CA TYR A 36 -5.65 7.74 -0.51
C TYR A 36 -5.61 9.27 -0.47
N GLN A 37 -4.52 9.87 0.03
CA GLN A 37 -4.37 11.33 0.06
C GLN A 37 -4.37 11.92 -1.35
N GLU A 38 -3.74 11.22 -2.30
CA GLU A 38 -3.73 11.64 -3.70
C GLU A 38 -5.15 11.69 -4.30
N ALA A 39 -5.99 10.70 -3.98
CA ALA A 39 -7.39 10.68 -4.40
C ALA A 39 -8.23 11.77 -3.70
N PHE A 40 -8.18 11.84 -2.38
CA PHE A 40 -9.19 12.55 -1.59
C PHE A 40 -8.73 13.91 -1.03
N SER A 41 -7.42 14.13 -0.86
CA SER A 41 -6.86 15.42 -0.46
C SER A 41 -6.50 16.27 -1.66
N TYR A 42 -5.90 15.65 -2.69
CA TYR A 42 -5.40 16.36 -3.89
C TYR A 42 -6.30 16.20 -5.12
N ASN A 43 -7.41 15.45 -5.02
CA ASN A 43 -8.37 15.20 -6.12
C ASN A 43 -7.76 14.57 -7.38
N ASN A 44 -6.61 13.90 -7.26
CA ASN A 44 -5.91 13.26 -8.36
C ASN A 44 -6.29 11.77 -8.46
N TYR A 45 -7.56 11.53 -8.82
CA TYR A 45 -8.15 10.19 -8.84
C TYR A 45 -7.47 9.25 -9.84
N ALA A 46 -7.05 9.76 -11.01
CA ALA A 46 -6.40 8.94 -12.03
C ALA A 46 -5.05 8.41 -11.57
N PHE A 47 -4.24 9.26 -10.92
CA PHE A 47 -2.96 8.84 -10.37
C PHE A 47 -3.14 7.90 -9.17
N ALA A 48 -4.08 8.19 -8.27
CA ALA A 48 -4.43 7.30 -7.17
C ALA A 48 -4.92 5.92 -7.63
N ALA A 49 -5.69 5.86 -8.72
CA ALA A 49 -6.11 4.60 -9.34
C ALA A 49 -4.91 3.82 -9.89
N ALA A 50 -3.96 4.49 -10.57
CA ALA A 50 -2.74 3.85 -11.03
C ALA A 50 -1.92 3.28 -9.87
N LEU A 51 -1.78 4.03 -8.76
CA LEU A 51 -1.12 3.56 -7.54
C LEU A 51 -1.81 2.32 -6.96
N SER A 52 -3.15 2.29 -6.97
CA SER A 52 -3.93 1.13 -6.48
C SER A 52 -3.67 -0.13 -7.30
N ILE A 53 -3.54 0.00 -8.63
CA ILE A 53 -3.16 -1.11 -9.51
C ILE A 53 -1.74 -1.60 -9.16
N VAL A 54 -0.78 -0.69 -8.99
CA VAL A 54 0.60 -1.04 -8.60
C VAL A 54 0.64 -1.79 -7.27
N SER A 55 -0.11 -1.33 -6.25
CA SER A 55 -0.21 -2.03 -4.95
C SER A 55 -0.76 -3.45 -5.10
N THR A 56 -1.75 -3.61 -5.98
CA THR A 56 -2.36 -4.91 -6.27
C THR A 56 -1.35 -5.86 -6.91
N VAL A 57 -0.56 -5.38 -7.88
CA VAL A 57 0.51 -6.17 -8.51
C VAL A 57 1.55 -6.60 -7.49
N ILE A 58 2.02 -5.69 -6.63
CA ILE A 58 2.99 -6.01 -5.56
C ILE A 58 2.43 -7.10 -4.63
N THR A 59 1.16 -6.94 -4.22
CA THR A 59 0.47 -7.91 -3.36
C THR A 59 0.35 -9.27 -4.05
N MET A 60 0.04 -9.33 -5.35
CA MET A 60 -0.01 -10.59 -6.09
C MET A 60 1.36 -11.27 -6.19
N VAL A 61 2.41 -10.52 -6.48
CA VAL A 61 3.78 -11.06 -6.55
C VAL A 61 4.21 -11.65 -5.22
N LEU A 62 4.01 -10.90 -4.12
CA LEU A 62 4.29 -11.39 -2.78
C LEU A 62 3.47 -12.66 -2.45
N ALA A 63 2.26 -12.82 -3.02
CA ALA A 63 1.39 -13.95 -2.73
C ALA A 63 1.93 -15.19 -3.43
N VAL A 64 2.29 -15.05 -4.71
CA VAL A 64 2.95 -16.10 -5.48
C VAL A 64 4.24 -16.54 -4.80
N ILE A 65 5.05 -15.59 -4.30
CA ILE A 65 6.27 -15.89 -3.56
C ILE A 65 5.96 -16.75 -2.33
N VAL A 66 5.03 -16.32 -1.47
CA VAL A 66 4.66 -17.08 -0.26
C VAL A 66 4.10 -18.46 -0.60
N LEU A 67 3.23 -18.57 -1.61
CA LEU A 67 2.64 -19.84 -2.04
C LEU A 67 3.69 -20.82 -2.58
N LYS A 68 4.72 -20.32 -3.28
CA LYS A 68 5.87 -21.13 -3.71
C LYS A 68 6.71 -21.58 -2.53
N PHE A 69 7.08 -20.67 -1.62
CA PHE A 69 7.90 -21.01 -0.46
C PHE A 69 7.23 -21.99 0.51
N THR A 70 5.90 -21.96 0.61
CA THR A 70 5.13 -22.84 1.50
C THR A 70 4.83 -24.20 0.88
N GLY A 71 5.22 -24.46 -0.37
CA GLY A 71 4.96 -25.74 -1.05
C GLY A 71 3.48 -25.99 -1.39
N ILE A 72 2.59 -25.03 -1.10
CA ILE A 72 1.14 -25.15 -1.36
C ILE A 72 0.88 -25.31 -2.87
N LEU A 73 1.70 -24.66 -3.71
CA LEU A 73 1.59 -24.76 -5.16
C LEU A 73 1.94 -26.16 -5.70
N GLU A 74 2.79 -26.92 -5.01
CA GLU A 74 3.20 -28.27 -5.41
C GLU A 74 2.11 -29.31 -5.10
N GLY A 75 1.22 -29.03 -4.15
CA GLY A 75 0.06 -29.89 -3.88
C GLY A 75 -1.09 -29.74 -4.88
N LEU A 76 -0.98 -28.81 -5.84
CA LEU A 76 -2.04 -28.46 -6.80
C LEU A 76 -1.70 -28.81 -8.26
N VAL A 77 -0.47 -29.26 -8.54
CA VAL A 77 0.01 -29.69 -9.87
C VAL A 77 0.42 -31.15 -9.79
#